data_AF-A0A3S0BMJ7-F1
#
_entry.id   AF-A0A3S0BMJ7-F1
#
_cell.length_a   1.000
_cell.length_b   1.000
_cell.length_c   1.000
_cell.angle_alpha   90.00
_cell.angle_beta   90.00
_cell.angle_gamma   90.00
#
_symmetry.space_group_name_H-M   'P 1'
#
loop_
_entity.id
_entity.type
_entity.pdbx_description
1 polymer ?
#
loop_
_entity_poly.entity_id
_entity_poly.type
_entity_poly.pdbx_seq_one_letter_code
_entity_poly.pdbx_strand_id
1 'polypeptide(L)'
;MSKYNIGRLLDGSLESYYWLGFIAADGSFYPNRTRITMQLGIADQEHLKKACEFLGKKYTTKYSFNFMDKNIVPKIAQVIGIPDGVVKTECIPILTKFDEMFDEAFISFFVGFVDGDGCIKLQTNRASALIAIKLYHTWENFLNYCYQRLGTIYGFIPGRASLNKSGYARVHIGNFKLLKDLKRFVVDNQLPVLGRKWGVIDEHFTTKDEDVLNLILKIKLLEKYQVPPTVIAEVLNVHISQIYNIRNKEVSH
;
A
#
# COMPACT_ATOMS: atom_id res chain seq x y z
N MET A 1 13.83 14.26 29.99
CA MET A 1 13.00 14.59 28.81
C MET A 1 13.66 14.03 27.58
N SER A 2 12.95 13.25 26.77
CA SER A 2 13.47 12.77 25.48
C SER A 2 13.83 13.98 24.61
N LYS A 3 15.02 13.96 23.98
CA LYS A 3 15.54 15.05 23.14
C LYS A 3 14.79 15.17 21.79
N TYR A 4 13.89 14.23 21.47
CA TYR A 4 13.12 14.15 20.23
C TYR A 4 11.67 13.72 20.49
N ASN A 5 10.75 14.04 19.59
CA ASN A 5 9.33 13.76 19.75
C ASN A 5 8.96 12.35 19.23
N ILE A 6 9.63 11.33 19.76
CA ILE A 6 9.44 9.91 19.38
C ILE A 6 8.01 9.45 19.67
N GLY A 7 7.35 10.06 20.66
CA GLY A 7 5.95 9.82 20.99
C GLY A 7 4.98 10.06 19.83
N ARG A 8 5.35 10.86 18.81
CA ARG A 8 4.55 11.03 17.59
C ARG A 8 4.30 9.73 16.83
N LEU A 9 5.17 8.72 16.96
CA LEU A 9 4.93 7.41 16.34
C LEU A 9 3.72 6.68 16.95
N LEU A 10 3.21 7.16 18.09
CA LEU A 10 2.09 6.56 18.83
C LEU A 10 0.93 7.56 19.01
N ASP A 11 0.88 8.63 18.21
CA ASP A 11 -0.17 9.66 18.32
C ASP A 11 -1.48 9.29 17.61
N GLY A 12 -1.49 8.20 16.84
CA GLY A 12 -2.68 7.69 16.15
C GLY A 12 -3.02 8.43 14.85
N SER A 13 -2.19 9.37 14.41
CA SER A 13 -2.33 10.00 13.09
C SER A 13 -2.01 9.02 11.96
N LEU A 14 -2.60 9.23 10.78
CA LEU A 14 -2.30 8.42 9.59
C LEU A 14 -0.80 8.45 9.23
N GLU A 15 -0.16 9.61 9.37
CA GLU A 15 1.28 9.76 9.18
C GLU A 15 2.07 8.90 10.20
N SER A 16 1.64 8.83 11.46
CA SER A 16 2.28 7.95 12.46
C SER A 16 2.17 6.47 12.05
N TYR A 17 1.01 6.02 11.60
CA TYR A 17 0.82 4.65 11.13
C TYR A 17 1.65 4.34 9.89
N TYR A 18 1.75 5.30 8.95
CA TYR A 18 2.68 5.20 7.84
C TYR A 18 4.11 4.94 8.31
N TRP A 19 4.62 5.76 9.25
CA TRP A 19 5.98 5.57 9.75
C TRP A 19 6.15 4.27 10.54
N LEU A 20 5.13 3.81 11.27
CA LEU A 20 5.15 2.50 11.92
C LEU A 20 5.27 1.36 10.90
N GLY A 21 4.54 1.43 9.79
CA GLY A 21 4.64 0.46 8.70
C GLY A 21 6.02 0.44 8.06
N PHE A 22 6.57 1.62 7.80
CA PHE A 22 7.92 1.78 7.24
C PHE A 22 8.98 1.21 8.19
N ILE A 23 8.87 1.49 9.50
CA ILE A 23 9.74 0.92 10.54
C ILE A 23 9.56 -0.60 10.66
N ALA A 24 8.34 -1.12 10.52
CA ALA A 24 8.08 -2.55 10.54
C ALA A 24 8.77 -3.27 9.37
N ALA A 25 8.92 -2.61 8.22
CA ALA A 25 9.62 -3.16 7.06
C ALA A 25 11.16 -2.98 7.11
N ASP A 26 11.66 -1.75 7.15
CA ASP A 26 13.11 -1.46 7.06
C ASP A 26 13.79 -1.23 8.42
N GLY A 27 13.02 -1.10 9.50
CA GLY A 27 13.55 -0.88 10.84
C GLY A 27 14.18 -2.13 11.45
N SER A 28 15.30 -1.93 12.14
CA SER A 28 15.98 -2.92 12.98
C SER A 28 15.72 -2.63 14.45
N PHE A 29 15.13 -3.61 15.13
CA PHE A 29 14.82 -3.56 16.56
C PHE A 29 15.94 -4.22 17.35
N TYR A 30 16.43 -3.54 18.37
CA TYR A 30 17.39 -4.08 19.33
C TYR A 30 16.75 -4.10 20.73
N PRO A 31 16.01 -5.17 21.10
CA PRO A 31 15.26 -5.23 22.35
C PRO A 31 16.12 -4.92 23.58
N ASN A 32 17.31 -5.53 23.66
CA ASN A 32 18.26 -5.34 24.76
C ASN A 32 18.81 -3.91 24.89
N ARG A 33 18.68 -3.10 23.84
CA ARG A 33 19.17 -1.72 23.80
C ARG A 33 18.04 -0.70 23.72
N THR A 34 16.77 -1.14 23.70
CA THR A 34 15.60 -0.26 23.51
C THR A 34 15.82 0.72 22.35
N ARG A 35 16.39 0.21 21.25
CA ARG A 35 16.86 0.99 20.11
C ARG A 35 16.18 0.53 18.84
N ILE A 36 15.73 1.49 18.04
CA ILE A 36 15.33 1.29 16.65
C ILE A 36 16.36 1.99 15.77
N THR A 37 16.81 1.29 14.72
CA THR A 37 17.69 1.86 13.70
C THR A 37 17.08 1.61 12.34
N MET A 38 17.10 2.62 11.48
CA MET A 38 16.78 2.51 10.05
C MET A 38 18.04 2.87 9.28
N GLN A 39 18.36 2.08 8.26
CA GLN A 39 19.47 2.35 7.36
C GLN A 39 18.96 2.20 5.93
N LEU A 40 18.92 3.30 5.18
CA LEU A 40 18.39 3.31 3.81
C LEU A 40 19.49 3.60 2.80
N GLY A 41 19.30 3.10 1.59
CA GLY A 41 20.18 3.36 0.45
C GLY A 41 20.18 4.82 -0.01
N ILE A 42 21.10 5.16 -0.91
CA ILE A 42 21.27 6.54 -1.39
C ILE A 42 20.01 7.10 -2.08
N ALA A 43 19.24 6.24 -2.75
CA ALA A 43 18.02 6.63 -3.45
C ALA A 43 16.89 7.10 -2.50
N ASP A 44 16.96 6.75 -1.21
CA ASP A 44 15.91 6.99 -0.23
C ASP A 44 16.34 7.96 0.89
N GLN A 45 17.43 8.72 0.68
CA GLN A 45 17.93 9.66 1.69
C GLN A 45 16.95 10.79 2.02
N GLU A 46 16.21 11.29 1.04
CA GLU A 46 15.20 12.31 1.31
C GLU A 46 14.09 11.75 2.21
N HIS A 47 13.82 10.44 2.13
CA HIS A 47 12.83 9.80 2.99
C HIS A 47 13.31 9.69 4.43
N LEU A 48 14.61 9.40 4.65
CA LEU A 48 15.21 9.50 6.00
C LEU A 48 15.12 10.92 6.56
N LYS A 49 15.29 11.94 5.72
CA LYS A 49 15.16 13.34 6.14
C LYS A 49 13.73 13.66 6.57
N LYS A 50 12.72 13.26 5.79
CA LYS A 50 11.30 13.36 6.17
C LYS A 50 11.02 12.66 7.50
N ALA A 51 11.55 11.45 7.70
CA ALA A 51 11.41 10.72 8.96
C ALA A 51 12.05 11.47 10.15
N CYS A 52 13.22 12.09 9.93
CA CYS A 52 13.87 12.91 10.95
C CYS A 52 13.03 14.15 11.30
N GLU A 53 12.52 14.86 10.29
CA GLU A 53 11.65 16.03 10.46
C GLU A 53 10.36 15.66 11.22
N PHE A 54 9.70 14.56 10.84
CA PHE A 54 8.54 14.03 11.54
C PHE A 54 8.83 13.82 13.04
N LEU A 55 9.98 13.24 13.38
CA LEU A 55 10.35 12.95 14.78
C LEU A 55 10.98 14.14 15.51
N GLY A 56 11.09 15.31 14.85
CA GLY A 56 11.74 16.49 15.40
C GLY A 56 13.25 16.31 15.65
N LYS A 57 13.90 15.42 14.89
CA LYS A 57 15.33 15.16 14.95
C LYS A 57 16.06 15.88 13.82
N LYS A 58 17.22 16.45 14.13
CA LYS A 58 18.14 16.94 13.09
C LYS A 58 18.71 15.78 12.28
N TYR A 59 18.57 15.83 10.96
CA TYR A 59 19.23 14.89 10.06
C TYR A 59 20.74 15.15 10.06
N THR A 60 21.51 14.30 10.75
CA THR A 60 22.96 14.46 10.93
C THR A 60 23.79 13.38 10.28
N THR A 61 23.21 12.18 10.15
CA THR A 61 23.95 10.99 9.73
C THR A 61 23.47 10.57 8.36
N LYS A 62 24.37 10.61 7.37
CA LYS A 62 24.06 10.09 6.05
C LYS A 62 23.73 8.59 6.18
N TYR A 63 22.68 8.15 5.48
CA TYR A 63 22.24 6.76 5.37
C TYR A 63 21.60 6.11 6.58
N SER A 64 21.59 6.73 7.77
CA SER A 64 20.98 6.08 8.92
C SER A 64 20.27 7.05 9.87
N PHE A 65 19.20 6.57 10.46
CA PHE A 65 18.49 7.22 11.54
C PHE A 65 18.32 6.21 12.68
N ASN A 66 18.51 6.66 13.92
CA ASN A 66 18.28 5.82 15.09
C ASN A 66 17.73 6.65 16.25
N PHE A 67 16.99 5.98 17.12
CA PHE A 67 16.52 6.53 18.38
C PHE A 67 16.49 5.44 19.45
N MET A 68 16.57 5.88 20.70
CA MET A 68 16.57 5.03 21.88
C MET A 68 15.59 5.63 22.88
N ASP A 69 14.64 4.82 23.33
CA ASP A 69 13.72 5.21 24.39
C ASP A 69 13.18 3.94 25.06
N LYS A 70 13.45 3.81 26.36
CA LYS A 70 13.09 2.63 27.16
C LYS A 70 11.58 2.43 27.32
N ASN A 71 10.79 3.48 27.13
CA ASN A 71 9.34 3.44 27.31
C ASN A 71 8.61 3.36 25.97
N ILE A 72 9.12 4.04 24.95
CA ILE A 72 8.46 4.17 23.65
C ILE A 72 8.81 3.03 22.70
N VAL A 73 10.07 2.57 22.66
CA VAL A 73 10.48 1.48 21.74
C VAL A 73 9.72 0.17 21.99
N PRO A 74 9.54 -0.30 23.25
CA PRO A 74 8.72 -1.48 23.52
C PRO A 74 7.26 -1.31 23.06
N LYS A 75 6.68 -0.13 23.28
CA LYS A 75 5.31 0.17 22.83
C LYS A 75 5.18 0.14 21.30
N ILE A 76 6.17 0.68 20.59
CA ILE A 76 6.21 0.60 19.11
C ILE A 76 6.22 -0.87 18.68
N ALA A 77 7.10 -1.70 19.25
CA ALA A 77 7.19 -3.13 18.93
C ALA A 77 5.85 -3.83 19.15
N GLN A 78 5.18 -3.55 20.28
CA GLN A 78 3.86 -4.08 20.59
C GLN A 78 2.80 -3.67 19.56
N VAL A 79 2.76 -2.39 19.16
CA VAL A 79 1.78 -1.88 18.18
C VAL A 79 1.96 -2.52 16.81
N ILE A 80 3.20 -2.78 16.38
CA ILE A 80 3.48 -3.43 15.10
C ILE A 80 3.55 -4.96 15.21
N GLY A 81 3.12 -5.53 16.34
CA GLY A 81 3.00 -6.97 16.54
C GLY A 81 4.32 -7.73 16.62
N ILE A 82 5.45 -7.09 16.96
CA ILE A 82 6.72 -7.78 17.21
C ILE A 82 6.71 -8.31 18.66
N PRO A 83 6.88 -9.62 18.89
CA PRO A 83 7.00 -10.18 20.24
C PRO A 83 8.24 -9.66 20.98
N ASP A 84 8.13 -9.52 22.29
CA ASP A 84 9.22 -9.05 23.14
C ASP A 84 10.46 -9.94 23.05
N GLY A 85 11.63 -9.31 22.94
CA GLY A 85 12.92 -10.02 22.93
C GLY A 85 13.26 -10.77 21.63
N VAL A 86 12.41 -10.72 20.60
CA VAL A 86 12.61 -11.46 19.35
C VAL A 86 13.20 -10.57 18.26
N VAL A 87 14.05 -11.15 17.41
CA VAL A 87 14.55 -10.51 16.19
C VAL A 87 13.43 -10.43 15.17
N LYS A 88 13.08 -9.21 14.74
CA LYS A 88 11.98 -8.90 13.81
C LYS A 88 11.95 -9.80 12.57
N THR A 89 13.09 -9.98 11.90
CA THR A 89 13.17 -10.70 10.62
C THR A 89 12.73 -12.16 10.75
N GLU A 90 12.90 -12.76 11.92
CA GLU A 90 12.64 -14.18 12.18
C GLU A 90 11.41 -14.40 13.07
N CYS A 91 10.75 -13.33 13.50
CA CYS A 91 9.54 -13.45 14.31
C CYS A 91 8.31 -13.76 13.45
N ILE A 92 7.29 -14.31 14.09
CA ILE A 92 5.92 -14.37 13.57
C ILE A 92 5.18 -13.16 14.18
N PRO A 93 4.70 -12.20 13.36
CA PRO A 93 3.95 -11.06 13.87
C PRO A 93 2.65 -11.45 14.55
N ILE A 94 2.29 -10.77 15.64
CA ILE A 94 1.04 -10.95 16.37
C ILE A 94 -0.09 -10.27 15.59
N LEU A 95 -0.84 -11.06 14.81
CA LEU A 95 -1.79 -10.50 13.84
C LEU A 95 -2.94 -9.70 14.46
N THR A 96 -3.37 -10.06 15.68
CA THR A 96 -4.44 -9.35 16.39
C THR A 96 -4.12 -7.88 16.66
N LYS A 97 -2.83 -7.50 16.64
CA LYS A 97 -2.41 -6.10 16.75
C LYS A 97 -2.76 -5.24 15.55
N PHE A 98 -2.87 -5.86 14.39
CA PHE A 98 -3.35 -5.16 13.21
C PHE A 98 -4.87 -5.04 13.25
N ASP A 99 -5.61 -6.03 13.76
CA ASP A 99 -7.08 -5.96 13.91
C ASP A 99 -7.55 -4.79 14.79
N GLU A 100 -6.70 -4.34 15.72
CA GLU A 100 -6.94 -3.17 16.57
C GLU A 100 -6.90 -1.84 15.79
N MET A 101 -6.28 -1.81 14.60
CA MET A 101 -6.25 -0.62 13.73
C MET A 101 -7.59 -0.46 13.02
N PHE A 102 -8.10 0.76 12.90
CA PHE A 102 -9.18 1.07 11.95
C PHE A 102 -8.64 1.05 10.50
N ASP A 103 -9.52 1.02 9.51
CA ASP A 103 -9.14 0.70 8.13
C ASP A 103 -8.17 1.71 7.52
N GLU A 104 -8.37 3.02 7.70
CA GLU A 104 -7.47 4.04 7.19
C GLU A 104 -6.09 4.01 7.88
N ALA A 105 -6.04 3.69 9.18
CA ALA A 105 -4.79 3.45 9.90
C ALA A 105 -4.06 2.22 9.34
N PHE A 106 -4.79 1.13 9.10
CA PHE A 106 -4.23 -0.08 8.49
C PHE A 106 -3.72 0.19 7.06
N ILE A 107 -4.47 0.93 6.24
CA ILE A 107 -4.03 1.32 4.89
C ILE A 107 -2.75 2.16 4.99
N SER A 108 -2.69 3.14 5.88
CA SER A 108 -1.50 3.99 6.07
C SER A 108 -0.29 3.16 6.50
N PHE A 109 -0.48 2.25 7.46
CA PHE A 109 0.54 1.28 7.87
C PHE A 109 0.99 0.42 6.70
N PHE A 110 0.07 -0.13 5.92
CA PHE A 110 0.39 -0.97 4.77
C PHE A 110 1.16 -0.20 3.69
N VAL A 111 0.80 1.05 3.41
CA VAL A 111 1.52 1.95 2.50
C VAL A 111 2.97 2.14 2.95
N GLY A 112 3.18 2.44 4.24
CA GLY A 112 4.52 2.56 4.82
C GLY A 112 5.32 1.26 4.72
N PHE A 113 4.66 0.12 4.97
CA PHE A 113 5.26 -1.20 4.85
C PHE A 113 5.71 -1.51 3.41
N VAL A 114 4.89 -1.15 2.41
CA VAL A 114 5.25 -1.24 0.97
C VAL A 114 6.44 -0.33 0.64
N ASP A 115 6.55 0.83 1.26
CA ASP A 115 7.69 1.72 1.06
C ASP A 115 9.00 1.22 1.66
N GLY A 116 8.97 0.36 2.69
CA GLY A 116 10.16 -0.38 3.09
C GLY A 116 10.43 -1.58 2.18
N ASP A 117 9.69 -2.67 2.40
CA ASP A 117 9.98 -3.99 1.83
C ASP A 117 9.28 -4.28 0.48
N GLY A 118 8.39 -3.40 0.04
CA GLY A 118 7.67 -3.54 -1.21
C GLY A 118 8.46 -3.04 -2.44
N CYS A 119 7.96 -3.43 -3.60
CA CYS A 119 8.41 -2.96 -4.89
C CYS A 119 7.19 -2.68 -5.76
N ILE A 120 7.03 -1.44 -6.21
CA ILE A 120 6.01 -1.05 -7.18
C ILE A 120 6.67 -0.99 -8.55
N LYS A 121 6.13 -1.74 -9.51
CA LYS A 121 6.67 -1.82 -10.87
C LYS A 121 5.58 -2.05 -11.90
N LEU A 122 5.83 -1.68 -13.14
CA LEU A 122 4.97 -2.04 -14.27
C LEU A 122 4.98 -3.55 -14.46
N GLN A 123 3.83 -4.10 -14.81
CA GLN A 123 3.71 -5.49 -15.25
C GLN A 123 4.36 -5.65 -16.64
N THR A 124 5.03 -6.78 -16.87
CA THR A 124 5.66 -7.06 -18.18
C THR A 124 4.61 -6.97 -19.29
N ASN A 125 4.89 -6.17 -20.33
CA ASN A 125 4.01 -5.93 -21.48
C ASN A 125 2.62 -5.37 -21.10
N ARG A 126 2.50 -4.66 -19.98
CA ARG A 126 1.25 -4.03 -19.54
C ARG A 126 1.54 -2.65 -18.94
N ALA A 127 0.65 -1.70 -19.20
CA ALA A 127 0.71 -0.37 -18.58
C ALA A 127 0.27 -0.37 -17.10
N SER A 128 -0.39 -1.44 -16.64
CA SER A 128 -0.78 -1.58 -15.23
C SER A 128 0.42 -1.89 -14.32
N ALA A 129 0.48 -1.22 -13.18
CA ALA A 129 1.44 -1.51 -12.13
C ALA A 129 1.06 -2.77 -11.31
N LEU A 130 1.99 -3.24 -10.49
CA LEU A 130 1.78 -4.21 -9.42
C LEU A 130 2.62 -3.83 -8.20
N ILE A 131 2.15 -4.22 -7.01
CA ILE A 131 2.95 -4.23 -5.78
C ILE A 131 3.48 -5.66 -5.59
N ALA A 132 4.79 -5.80 -5.41
CA ALA A 132 5.44 -7.06 -5.05
C ALA A 132 6.14 -6.89 -3.71
N ILE A 133 5.88 -7.79 -2.77
CA ILE A 133 6.54 -7.82 -1.45
C ILE A 133 7.21 -9.18 -1.30
N LYS A 134 8.44 -9.20 -0.79
CA LYS A 134 9.20 -10.42 -0.50
C LYS A 134 9.81 -10.33 0.89
N LEU A 135 9.43 -11.24 1.78
CA LEU A 135 9.86 -11.28 3.18
C LEU A 135 10.38 -12.66 3.57
N TYR A 136 10.98 -12.77 4.75
CA TYR A 136 11.28 -14.08 5.34
C TYR A 136 9.98 -14.90 5.55
N HIS A 137 10.06 -16.24 5.46
CA HIS A 137 8.86 -17.09 5.49
C HIS A 137 8.00 -16.93 6.75
N THR A 138 8.58 -16.56 7.89
CA THR A 138 7.82 -16.35 9.13
C THR A 138 6.78 -15.22 9.03
N TRP A 139 6.91 -14.34 8.03
CA TRP A 139 5.97 -13.26 7.73
C TRP A 139 4.90 -13.64 6.69
N GLU A 140 4.84 -14.89 6.23
CA GLU A 140 3.85 -15.35 5.24
C GLU A 140 2.41 -15.08 5.71
N ASN A 141 2.10 -15.43 6.96
CA ASN A 141 0.76 -15.23 7.52
C ASN A 141 0.39 -13.74 7.61
N PHE A 142 1.36 -12.87 7.89
CA PHE A 142 1.17 -11.43 7.86
C PHE A 142 0.88 -10.93 6.44
N LEU A 143 1.60 -11.40 5.41
CA LEU A 143 1.31 -11.02 4.02
C LEU A 143 -0.08 -11.50 3.58
N ASN A 144 -0.46 -12.72 3.95
CA ASN A 144 -1.81 -13.23 3.71
C ASN A 144 -2.83 -12.35 4.42
N TYR A 145 -2.65 -12.05 5.70
CA TYR A 145 -3.52 -11.16 6.47
C TYR A 145 -3.69 -9.81 5.77
N CYS A 146 -2.59 -9.16 5.38
CA CYS A 146 -2.68 -7.86 4.72
C CYS A 146 -3.47 -7.92 3.42
N TYR A 147 -3.23 -8.94 2.59
CA TYR A 147 -3.93 -9.07 1.32
C TYR A 147 -5.42 -9.36 1.54
N GLN A 148 -5.74 -10.21 2.52
CA GLN A 148 -7.12 -10.52 2.90
C GLN A 148 -7.86 -9.28 3.39
N ARG A 149 -7.22 -8.52 4.29
CA ARG A 149 -7.80 -7.30 4.84
C ARG A 149 -8.05 -6.23 3.78
N LEU A 150 -7.12 -6.03 2.85
CA LEU A 150 -7.36 -5.15 1.70
C LEU A 150 -8.52 -5.65 0.84
N GLY A 151 -8.65 -6.97 0.66
CA GLY A 151 -9.78 -7.61 -0.01
C GLY A 151 -11.12 -7.22 0.62
N THR A 152 -11.21 -7.29 1.94
CA THR A 152 -12.39 -6.86 2.71
C THR A 152 -12.68 -5.37 2.53
N ILE A 153 -11.67 -4.51 2.72
CA ILE A 153 -11.82 -3.05 2.65
C ILE A 153 -12.27 -2.58 1.26
N TYR A 154 -11.69 -3.14 0.20
CA TYR A 154 -11.94 -2.69 -1.18
C TYR A 154 -12.90 -3.59 -1.96
N GLY A 155 -13.48 -4.61 -1.32
CA GLY A 155 -14.49 -5.49 -1.91
C GLY A 155 -13.98 -6.31 -3.10
N PHE A 156 -12.84 -6.99 -2.95
CA PHE A 156 -12.33 -7.92 -3.97
C PHE A 156 -11.88 -9.24 -3.35
N ILE A 157 -11.79 -10.29 -4.17
CA ILE A 157 -11.29 -11.60 -3.72
C ILE A 157 -9.74 -11.59 -3.76
N PRO A 158 -9.09 -11.64 -2.60
CA PRO A 158 -7.63 -11.60 -2.50
C PRO A 158 -6.99 -12.94 -2.88
N GLY A 159 -5.77 -12.86 -3.40
CA GLY A 159 -4.93 -14.03 -3.60
C GLY A 159 -4.30 -14.51 -2.30
N ARG A 160 -3.23 -15.31 -2.42
CA ARG A 160 -2.41 -15.77 -1.29
C ARG A 160 -0.94 -15.45 -1.54
N ALA A 161 -0.22 -15.20 -0.46
CA ALA A 161 1.23 -15.25 -0.48
C ALA A 161 1.68 -16.68 -0.82
N SER A 162 2.88 -16.80 -1.40
CA SER A 162 3.50 -18.09 -1.71
C SER A 162 4.96 -18.08 -1.29
N LEU A 163 5.46 -19.26 -0.91
CA LEU A 163 6.86 -19.48 -0.65
C LEU A 163 7.59 -19.79 -1.97
N ASN A 164 8.75 -19.17 -2.15
CA ASN A 164 9.64 -19.55 -3.26
C ASN A 164 10.66 -20.61 -2.82
N LYS A 165 11.44 -21.12 -3.78
CA LYS A 165 12.46 -22.16 -3.57
C LYS A 165 13.53 -21.82 -2.53
N SER A 166 13.80 -20.54 -2.27
CA SER A 166 14.74 -20.07 -1.25
C SER A 166 14.08 -19.79 0.10
N GLY A 167 12.82 -20.18 0.31
CA GLY A 167 12.13 -20.03 1.60
C GLY A 167 11.75 -18.59 1.97
N TYR A 168 11.55 -17.71 0.98
CA TYR A 168 10.95 -16.38 1.24
C TYR A 168 9.47 -16.38 0.87
N ALA A 169 8.65 -15.75 1.71
CA ALA A 169 7.27 -15.45 1.39
C ALA A 169 7.20 -14.31 0.37
N ARG A 170 6.28 -14.42 -0.58
CA ARG A 170 6.05 -13.41 -1.61
C ARG A 170 4.57 -13.21 -1.85
N VAL A 171 4.15 -11.96 -2.04
CA VAL A 171 2.82 -11.63 -2.54
C VAL A 171 2.94 -10.65 -3.71
N HIS A 172 2.10 -10.85 -4.72
CA HIS A 172 1.93 -9.91 -5.84
C HIS A 172 0.49 -9.41 -5.83
N ILE A 173 0.33 -8.10 -5.73
CA ILE A 173 -0.95 -7.42 -5.76
C ILE A 173 -1.03 -6.69 -7.10
N GLY A 174 -1.72 -7.32 -8.06
CA GLY A 174 -1.88 -6.83 -9.43
C GLY A 174 -3.27 -6.24 -9.71
N ASN A 175 -4.11 -6.05 -8.70
CA ASN A 175 -5.41 -5.41 -8.84
C ASN A 175 -5.21 -3.90 -9.09
N PHE A 176 -5.32 -3.49 -10.35
CA PHE A 176 -4.98 -2.12 -10.74
C PHE A 176 -5.93 -1.07 -10.15
N LYS A 177 -7.22 -1.41 -9.96
CA LYS A 177 -8.18 -0.54 -9.28
C LYS A 177 -7.73 -0.27 -7.84
N LEU A 178 -7.39 -1.33 -7.09
CA LEU A 178 -6.84 -1.19 -5.73
C LEU A 178 -5.59 -0.31 -5.72
N LEU A 179 -4.66 -0.48 -6.67
CA LEU A 179 -3.44 0.33 -6.72
C LEU A 179 -3.75 1.82 -6.93
N LYS A 180 -4.73 2.15 -7.79
CA LYS A 180 -5.20 3.53 -7.97
C LYS A 180 -5.83 4.05 -6.69
N ASP A 181 -6.67 3.27 -6.03
CA ASP A 181 -7.35 3.70 -4.80
C ASP A 181 -6.35 3.89 -3.64
N LEU A 182 -5.31 3.05 -3.53
CA LEU A 182 -4.20 3.25 -2.59
C LEU A 182 -3.40 4.52 -2.91
N LYS A 183 -3.14 4.81 -4.19
CA LYS A 183 -2.44 6.04 -4.58
C LYS A 183 -3.27 7.30 -4.28
N ARG A 184 -4.57 7.27 -4.55
CA ARG A 184 -5.50 8.35 -4.17
C ARG A 184 -5.48 8.57 -2.67
N PHE A 185 -5.58 7.49 -1.88
CA PHE A 185 -5.48 7.56 -0.43
C PHE A 185 -4.18 8.23 0.03
N VAL A 186 -3.05 7.91 -0.59
CA VAL A 186 -1.75 8.55 -0.32
C VAL A 186 -1.78 10.05 -0.60
N VAL A 187 -2.35 10.47 -1.74
CA VAL A 187 -2.44 11.88 -2.15
C VAL A 187 -3.39 12.65 -1.24
N ASP A 188 -4.59 12.13 -1.02
CA ASP A 188 -5.65 12.78 -0.23
C ASP A 188 -5.21 13.00 1.23
N ASN A 189 -4.44 12.07 1.78
CA ASN A 189 -3.93 12.14 3.16
C ASN A 189 -2.50 12.68 3.28
N GLN A 190 -1.91 13.13 2.17
CA GLN A 190 -0.56 13.72 2.11
C GLN A 190 0.52 12.84 2.78
N LEU A 191 0.43 11.51 2.60
CA LEU A 191 1.38 10.59 3.23
C LEU A 191 2.80 10.81 2.67
N PRO A 192 3.86 10.72 3.50
CA PRO A 192 5.21 11.13 3.12
C PRO A 192 5.97 10.10 2.24
N VAL A 193 5.27 9.42 1.34
CA VAL A 193 5.74 8.24 0.58
C VAL A 193 7.02 8.45 -0.26
N LEU A 194 7.62 7.34 -0.68
CA LEU A 194 8.68 7.26 -1.68
C LEU A 194 8.12 7.52 -3.08
N GLY A 195 8.34 8.74 -3.60
CA GLY A 195 7.87 9.15 -4.93
C GLY A 195 8.31 8.20 -6.05
N ARG A 196 9.50 7.59 -5.96
CA ARG A 196 9.99 6.61 -6.93
C ARG A 196 9.15 5.33 -7.01
N LYS A 197 8.43 4.96 -5.95
CA LYS A 197 7.55 3.78 -5.90
C LYS A 197 6.15 4.17 -6.37
N TRP A 198 5.53 5.14 -5.70
CA TRP A 198 4.13 5.51 -5.96
C TRP A 198 3.94 6.31 -7.26
N GLY A 199 4.98 6.96 -7.77
CA GLY A 199 4.98 7.60 -9.09
C GLY A 199 4.82 6.63 -10.26
N VAL A 200 5.02 5.32 -10.04
CA VAL A 200 4.87 4.28 -11.08
C VAL A 200 3.39 4.04 -11.44
N ILE A 201 2.46 4.29 -10.51
CA ILE A 201 1.03 4.04 -10.74
C ILE A 201 0.45 5.24 -11.48
N ASP A 202 -0.04 5.05 -12.70
CA ASP A 202 -0.77 6.07 -13.43
C ASP A 202 -2.27 6.03 -13.07
N GLU A 203 -2.79 7.07 -12.41
CA GLU A 203 -4.19 7.14 -12.00
C GLU A 203 -5.13 7.47 -13.16
N HIS A 204 -4.59 8.04 -14.24
CA HIS A 204 -5.32 8.39 -15.45
C HIS A 204 -5.36 7.23 -16.43
N PHE A 205 -4.52 6.21 -16.25
CA PHE A 205 -4.59 5.00 -17.04
C PHE A 205 -5.91 4.26 -16.78
N THR A 206 -6.64 3.98 -17.86
CA THR A 206 -7.82 3.13 -17.86
C THR A 206 -7.48 1.77 -18.44
N THR A 207 -7.97 0.71 -17.81
CA THR A 207 -7.87 -0.63 -18.40
C THR A 207 -8.91 -0.78 -19.51
N LYS A 208 -8.72 -1.76 -20.40
CA LYS A 208 -9.74 -2.10 -21.40
C LYS A 208 -11.10 -2.42 -20.77
N ASP A 209 -11.10 -3.11 -19.63
CA ASP A 209 -12.33 -3.46 -18.93
C ASP A 209 -13.02 -2.22 -18.35
N GLU A 210 -12.24 -1.27 -17.82
CA GLU A 210 -12.76 0.03 -17.37
C GLU A 210 -13.28 0.87 -18.54
N ASP A 211 -12.60 0.89 -19.68
CA ASP A 211 -13.06 1.58 -20.89
C ASP A 211 -14.38 0.99 -21.38
N VAL A 212 -14.52 -0.33 -21.38
CA VAL A 212 -15.76 -1.03 -21.74
C VAL A 212 -16.87 -0.67 -20.76
N LEU A 213 -16.61 -0.70 -19.44
CA LEU A 213 -17.61 -0.36 -18.42
C LEU A 213 -18.02 1.12 -18.51
N ASN A 214 -17.07 2.03 -18.70
CA ASN A 214 -17.34 3.45 -18.92
C ASN A 214 -18.17 3.68 -20.19
N LEU A 215 -17.89 2.94 -21.25
CA LEU A 215 -18.67 2.98 -22.48
C LEU A 215 -20.11 2.51 -22.21
N ILE A 216 -20.30 1.39 -21.50
CA ILE A 216 -21.62 0.88 -21.10
C ILE A 216 -22.39 1.94 -20.30
N LEU A 217 -21.77 2.55 -19.29
CA LEU A 217 -22.41 3.59 -18.46
C LEU A 217 -22.83 4.81 -19.29
N LYS A 218 -21.96 5.28 -20.20
CA LYS A 218 -22.27 6.40 -21.10
C LYS A 218 -23.44 6.08 -22.03
N ILE A 219 -23.46 4.87 -22.59
CA ILE A 219 -24.57 4.40 -23.43
C ILE A 219 -25.88 4.39 -22.64
N LYS A 220 -25.89 3.77 -21.44
CA LYS A 220 -27.08 3.72 -20.57
C LYS A 220 -27.59 5.10 -20.19
N LEU A 221 -26.69 6.04 -19.91
CA LEU A 221 -27.05 7.41 -19.60
C LEU A 221 -27.76 8.08 -20.79
N LEU A 222 -27.23 7.93 -22.01
CA LEU A 222 -27.85 8.51 -23.22
C LEU A 222 -29.17 7.82 -23.58
N GLU A 223 -29.29 6.52 -23.35
CA GLU A 223 -30.54 5.76 -23.53
C GLU A 223 -31.65 6.23 -22.59
N LYS A 224 -31.31 6.62 -21.35
CA LYS A 224 -32.26 7.23 -20.41
C LYS A 224 -32.88 8.51 -20.98
N TYR A 225 -32.19 9.21 -21.87
CA TYR A 225 -32.68 10.38 -22.60
C TYR A 225 -33.26 10.03 -23.99
N GLN A 226 -33.51 8.75 -24.26
CA GLN A 226 -34.09 8.25 -25.51
C GLN A 226 -33.27 8.61 -26.76
N VAL A 227 -31.96 8.78 -26.62
CA VAL A 227 -31.07 9.10 -27.74
C VAL A 227 -30.97 7.89 -28.69
N PRO A 228 -31.18 8.05 -30.01
CA PRO A 228 -31.07 6.94 -30.97
C PRO A 228 -29.66 6.34 -31.02
N PRO A 229 -29.51 5.02 -31.29
CA PRO A 229 -28.19 4.35 -31.32
C PRO A 229 -27.19 4.96 -32.29
N THR A 230 -27.66 5.48 -33.44
CA THR A 230 -26.84 6.18 -34.43
C THR A 230 -26.21 7.44 -33.85
N VAL A 231 -27.00 8.23 -33.11
CA VAL A 231 -26.54 9.46 -32.44
C VAL A 231 -25.62 9.12 -31.27
N ILE A 232 -25.90 8.05 -30.51
CA ILE A 232 -25.00 7.58 -29.45
C ILE A 232 -23.63 7.20 -30.03
N ALA A 233 -23.60 6.46 -31.15
CA ALA A 233 -22.38 6.03 -31.80
C ALA A 233 -21.52 7.23 -32.26
N GLU A 234 -22.16 8.25 -32.83
CA GLU A 234 -21.52 9.50 -33.23
C GLU A 234 -20.95 10.27 -32.02
N VAL A 235 -21.77 10.52 -30.99
CA VAL A 235 -21.38 11.28 -29.79
C VAL A 235 -20.22 10.62 -29.04
N LEU A 236 -20.22 9.29 -28.97
CA LEU A 236 -19.18 8.54 -28.27
C LEU A 236 -17.99 8.16 -29.17
N ASN A 237 -18.04 8.49 -30.46
CA ASN A 237 -17.06 8.13 -31.48
C ASN A 237 -16.73 6.62 -31.47
N VAL A 238 -17.78 5.79 -31.51
CA VAL A 238 -17.68 4.33 -31.54
C VAL A 238 -18.48 3.77 -32.72
N HIS A 239 -18.14 2.56 -33.15
CA HIS A 239 -18.89 1.93 -34.23
C HIS A 239 -20.29 1.50 -33.73
N ILE A 240 -21.34 1.71 -34.52
CA ILE A 240 -22.72 1.40 -34.12
C ILE A 240 -22.92 -0.06 -33.69
N SER A 241 -22.16 -0.99 -34.27
CA SER A 241 -22.19 -2.40 -33.87
C SER A 241 -21.74 -2.63 -32.42
N GLN A 242 -20.86 -1.79 -31.86
CA GLN A 242 -20.46 -1.88 -30.46
C GLN A 242 -21.63 -1.57 -29.53
N ILE A 243 -22.49 -0.62 -29.90
CA ILE A 243 -23.72 -0.29 -29.15
C ILE A 243 -24.66 -1.49 -29.11
N TYR A 244 -24.94 -2.10 -30.26
CA TYR A 244 -25.81 -3.27 -30.35
C TYR A 244 -25.24 -4.49 -29.62
N ASN A 245 -23.93 -4.72 -29.71
CA ASN A 245 -23.27 -5.82 -29.00
C ASN A 245 -23.39 -5.66 -27.47
N ILE A 246 -23.29 -4.44 -26.96
CA ILE A 246 -23.48 -4.15 -25.53
C ILE A 246 -24.91 -4.46 -25.11
N ARG A 247 -25.91 -3.96 -25.85
CA ARG A 247 -27.33 -4.23 -25.58
C ARG A 247 -27.66 -5.72 -25.56
N ASN A 248 -27.17 -6.46 -26.56
CA ASN A 248 -27.47 -7.88 -26.72
C ASN A 248 -26.88 -8.75 -25.60
N LYS A 249 -25.72 -8.35 -25.04
CA LYS A 249 -25.11 -9.05 -23.89
C LYS A 249 -25.94 -8.95 -22.61
N GLU A 250 -26.77 -7.92 -22.47
CA GLU A 250 -27.62 -7.75 -21.27
C GLU A 250 -28.91 -8.56 -21.32
N VAL A 251 -29.37 -8.97 -22.50
CA VAL A 251 -30.58 -9.82 -22.66
C VAL A 251 -30.30 -11.30 -22.32
N SER A 252 -29.03 -11.66 -22.14
CA SER A 252 -28.57 -13.04 -21.94
C SER A 252 -28.27 -13.41 -20.48
N HIS A 253 -28.60 -12.53 -19.52
CA HIS A 253 -28.46 -12.71 -18.08
C HIS A 253 -29.77 -12.37 -17.38
#